data_AF-A0A923PTC3-F1
#
_entry.id   AF-A0A923PTC3-F1
#
_cell.length_a   1.000
_cell.length_b   1.000
_cell.length_c   1.000
_cell.angle_alpha   90.00
_cell.angle_beta   90.00
_cell.angle_gamma   90.00
#
_symmetry.space_group_name_H-M   'P 1'
#
loop_
_entity.id
_entity.type
_entity.pdbx_description
1 polymer ?
#
loop_
_entity_poly.entity_id
_entity_poly.type
_entity_poly.pdbx_seq_one_letter_code
_entity_poly.pdbx_strand_id
1 'polypeptide(L)'
;WVRLYHGTAAHVPVANQGLLPTSTRRRNSLQSRSGYVSFSIYPGHAEMFALLAFPRRSVTVYGVDLRVRELVPDLDQLRNQRAWAERCVKPTLAHSLAFGHGAQVKGAVSAARLFAVRTVVPSRGATIGYQPSVGFATGSPSRTALDVRPKTGVGASA
;
A
#
# COMPACT_ATOMS: atom_id res chain seq x y z
N TRP A 1 18.41 -2.95 3.70
CA TRP A 1 17.71 -1.88 2.96
C TRP A 1 16.33 -2.37 2.59
N VAL A 2 15.36 -1.48 2.40
CA VAL A 2 13.99 -1.80 1.98
C VAL A 2 13.59 -0.81 0.89
N ARG A 3 12.99 -1.32 -0.19
CA ARG A 3 12.43 -0.51 -1.27
C ARG A 3 11.00 -0.12 -0.93
N LEU A 4 10.71 1.18 -0.96
CA LEU A 4 9.37 1.73 -0.73
C LEU A 4 8.97 2.68 -1.86
N TYR A 5 7.69 3.03 -1.91
CA TYR A 5 7.08 3.77 -3.00
C TYR A 5 6.25 4.95 -2.51
N HIS A 6 6.30 6.07 -3.20
CA HIS A 6 5.46 7.23 -2.96
C HIS A 6 4.82 7.69 -4.26
N GLY A 7 3.50 7.86 -4.26
CA GLY A 7 2.77 8.40 -5.39
C GLY A 7 2.42 9.86 -5.15
N THR A 8 2.62 10.70 -6.15
CA THR A 8 2.26 12.12 -6.11
C THR A 8 1.80 12.60 -7.49
N ALA A 9 1.24 13.80 -7.58
CA ALA A 9 0.84 14.36 -8.87
C ALA A 9 2.05 14.56 -9.79
N ALA A 10 1.89 14.26 -11.08
CA ALA A 10 2.99 14.26 -12.05
C ALA A 10 3.63 15.64 -12.28
N HIS A 11 2.92 16.74 -11.96
CA HIS A 11 3.45 18.10 -12.07
C HIS A 11 4.35 18.51 -10.90
N VAL A 12 4.40 17.71 -9.82
CA VAL A 12 5.27 17.98 -8.68
C VAL A 12 6.73 17.74 -9.12
N PRO A 13 7.65 18.70 -8.95
CA PRO A 13 9.00 18.64 -9.49
C PRO A 13 9.94 17.75 -8.64
N VAL A 14 9.57 16.47 -8.45
CA VAL A 14 10.29 15.52 -7.59
C VAL A 14 11.73 15.29 -8.07
N ALA A 15 11.96 15.30 -9.38
CA ALA A 15 13.30 15.15 -9.96
C ALA A 15 14.28 16.26 -9.53
N ASN A 16 13.77 17.44 -9.20
CA ASN A 16 14.60 18.59 -8.82
C ASN A 16 14.57 18.87 -7.32
N GLN A 17 13.41 18.68 -6.67
CA GLN A 17 13.18 19.06 -5.27
C GLN A 17 13.13 17.87 -4.30
N GLY A 18 13.01 16.66 -4.82
CA GLY A 18 12.70 15.47 -4.02
C GLY A 18 11.27 15.47 -3.48
N LEU A 19 11.05 14.68 -2.43
CA LEU A 19 9.77 14.63 -1.73
C LEU A 19 9.83 15.49 -0.47
N LEU A 20 8.91 16.44 -0.38
CA LEU A 20 8.77 17.31 0.78
C LEU A 20 7.82 16.70 1.80
N PRO A 21 8.07 16.90 3.11
CA PRO A 21 7.20 16.36 4.14
C PRO A 21 5.83 17.01 4.09
N THR A 22 4.82 16.26 4.50
CA THR A 22 3.46 16.75 4.74
C THR A 22 3.51 17.96 5.66
N SER A 23 2.73 18.99 5.33
CA SER A 23 2.53 20.18 6.14
C SER A 23 1.05 20.54 6.20
N THR A 24 0.68 21.55 6.98
CA THR A 24 -0.69 22.08 7.00
C THR A 24 -1.15 22.54 5.61
N ARG A 25 -0.24 23.04 4.77
CA ARG A 25 -0.52 23.48 3.39
C ARG A 25 -0.47 22.36 2.34
N ARG A 26 0.14 21.20 2.66
CA ARG A 26 0.39 20.09 1.73
C ARG A 26 -0.34 18.80 2.07
N ARG A 27 -1.14 18.78 3.14
CA ARG A 27 -1.89 17.58 3.53
C ARG A 27 -3.06 17.36 2.57
N ASN A 28 -3.23 16.11 2.14
CA ASN A 28 -4.39 15.67 1.38
C ASN A 28 -5.42 14.92 2.26
N SER A 29 -5.10 14.72 3.54
CA SER A 29 -6.02 14.18 4.55
C SER A 29 -5.84 14.92 5.87
N LEU A 30 -6.95 15.13 6.59
CA LEU A 30 -6.96 15.73 7.93
C LEU A 30 -6.19 14.89 8.95
N GLN A 31 -6.10 13.59 8.71
CA GLN A 31 -5.41 12.67 9.60
C GLN A 31 -3.89 12.68 9.38
N SER A 32 -3.41 13.18 8.24
CA SER A 32 -2.00 13.11 7.87
C SER A 32 -1.09 13.84 8.84
N ARG A 33 -0.12 13.12 9.39
CA ARG A 33 0.90 13.68 10.28
C ARG A 33 1.86 14.61 9.53
N SER A 34 2.02 15.84 10.03
CA SER A 34 3.00 16.81 9.50
C SER A 34 4.45 16.39 9.81
N GLY A 35 5.39 16.77 8.94
CA GLY A 35 6.82 16.55 9.13
C GLY A 35 7.34 15.21 8.58
N TYR A 36 6.49 14.44 7.89
CA TYR A 36 6.83 13.13 7.37
C TYR A 36 6.49 13.00 5.88
N VAL A 37 7.26 12.16 5.18
CA VAL A 37 6.88 11.61 3.87
C VAL A 37 6.41 10.18 4.10
N SER A 38 5.22 9.86 3.59
CA SER A 38 4.63 8.52 3.72
C SER A 38 4.93 7.68 2.49
N PHE A 39 5.26 6.42 2.71
CA PHE A 39 5.59 5.48 1.65
C PHE A 39 4.79 4.18 1.82
N SER A 40 4.55 3.49 0.72
CA SER A 40 3.97 2.15 0.69
C SER A 40 5.01 1.11 0.31
N ILE A 41 4.84 -0.13 0.77
CA ILE A 41 5.69 -1.26 0.36
C ILE A 41 5.38 -1.75 -1.07
N TYR A 42 4.19 -1.43 -1.59
CA TYR A 42 3.75 -1.80 -2.94
C TYR A 42 3.54 -0.56 -3.82
N PRO A 43 4.00 -0.56 -5.08
CA PRO A 43 3.82 0.58 -5.98
C PRO A 43 2.34 0.84 -6.32
N GLY A 44 1.53 -0.21 -6.45
CA GLY A 44 0.08 -0.07 -6.68
C GLY A 44 -0.66 0.57 -5.50
N HIS A 45 -0.19 0.33 -4.27
CA HIS A 45 -0.77 0.96 -3.08
C HIS A 45 -0.43 2.46 -3.02
N ALA A 46 0.81 2.82 -3.37
CA ALA A 46 1.23 4.21 -3.49
C ALA A 46 0.46 4.96 -4.59
N GLU A 47 0.21 4.30 -5.72
CA GLU A 47 -0.62 4.83 -6.80
C GLU A 47 -2.07 5.08 -6.36
N MET A 48 -2.69 4.11 -5.69
CA MET A 48 -4.05 4.22 -5.18
C MET A 48 -4.19 5.47 -4.30
N PHE A 49 -3.28 5.69 -3.35
CA PHE A 49 -3.29 6.89 -2.52
C PHE A 49 -3.05 8.18 -3.31
N ALA A 50 -2.19 8.15 -4.33
CA ALA A 50 -1.97 9.31 -5.18
C ALA A 50 -3.22 9.68 -5.99
N LEU A 51 -3.93 8.69 -6.54
CA LEU A 51 -5.17 8.91 -7.28
C LEU A 51 -6.29 9.42 -6.37
N LEU A 52 -6.36 8.95 -5.12
CA LEU A 52 -7.29 9.48 -4.11
C LEU A 52 -6.96 10.93 -3.74
N ALA A 53 -5.67 11.26 -3.57
CA ALA A 53 -5.22 12.59 -3.19
C ALA A 53 -5.32 13.62 -4.34
N PHE A 54 -5.13 13.17 -5.58
CA PHE A 54 -5.10 14.01 -6.77
C PHE A 54 -6.12 13.53 -7.82
N PRO A 55 -7.44 13.61 -7.51
CA PRO A 55 -8.46 13.11 -8.41
C PRO A 55 -8.38 13.81 -9.77
N ARG A 56 -8.50 13.02 -10.85
CA ARG A 56 -8.44 13.48 -12.27
C ARG A 56 -7.10 14.07 -12.71
N ARG A 57 -6.04 13.94 -11.93
CA ARG A 57 -4.68 14.37 -12.32
C ARG A 57 -3.84 13.15 -12.66
N SER A 58 -2.92 13.31 -13.60
CA SER A 58 -1.85 12.33 -13.79
C SER A 58 -1.00 12.24 -12.53
N VAL A 59 -0.64 11.03 -12.14
CA VAL A 59 0.19 10.75 -10.96
C VAL A 59 1.44 9.98 -11.36
N THR A 60 2.54 10.22 -10.66
CA THR A 60 3.79 9.48 -10.82
C THR A 60 4.11 8.76 -9.51
N VAL A 61 4.45 7.48 -9.63
CA VAL A 61 4.97 6.67 -8.53
C VAL A 61 6.48 6.70 -8.58
N TYR A 62 7.10 7.06 -7.45
CA TYR A 62 8.54 7.06 -7.25
C TYR A 62 8.94 5.95 -6.29
N GLY A 63 10.02 5.24 -6.60
CA GLY A 63 10.67 4.29 -5.73
C GLY A 63 11.86 4.89 -4.99
N VAL A 64 12.15 4.39 -3.79
CA VAL A 64 13.32 4.76 -2.98
C VAL A 64 13.81 3.57 -2.18
N ASP A 65 15.13 3.42 -2.07
CA ASP A 65 15.76 2.46 -1.17
C ASP A 65 16.16 3.16 0.15
N LEU A 66 15.61 2.69 1.26
CA LEU A 66 15.79 3.26 2.60
C LEU A 66 16.37 2.21 3.57
N ARG A 67 17.14 2.65 4.57
CA ARG A 67 17.54 1.79 5.69
C ARG A 67 16.37 1.67 6.65
N VAL A 68 16.17 0.49 7.24
CA VAL A 68 15.09 0.24 8.20
C VAL A 68 15.13 1.24 9.37
N ARG A 69 16.33 1.65 9.82
CA ARG A 69 16.51 2.65 10.87
C ARG A 69 16.01 4.07 10.54
N GLU A 70 15.79 4.38 9.26
CA GLU A 70 15.21 5.66 8.82
C GLU A 70 13.68 5.66 8.92
N LEU A 71 13.07 4.49 9.08
CA LEU A 71 11.63 4.30 9.02
C LEU A 71 10.99 4.44 10.40
N VAL A 72 9.85 5.12 10.42
CA VAL A 72 8.93 5.14 11.56
C VAL A 72 7.57 4.58 11.11
N PRO A 73 6.73 4.07 12.03
CA PRO A 73 5.41 3.60 11.66
C PRO A 73 4.56 4.70 11.03
N ASP A 74 3.78 4.32 10.01
CA ASP A 74 2.67 5.10 9.48
C ASP A 74 1.47 4.97 10.43
N LEU A 75 1.40 5.91 11.38
CA LEU A 75 0.36 5.91 12.39
C LEU A 75 -1.03 6.23 11.82
N ASP A 76 -1.10 6.84 10.64
CA ASP A 76 -2.37 7.20 10.02
C ASP A 76 -3.01 5.97 9.39
N GLN A 77 -2.22 5.15 8.69
CA GLN A 77 -2.67 3.84 8.20
C GLN A 77 -3.04 2.90 9.35
N LEU A 78 -2.22 2.85 10.42
CA LEU A 78 -2.54 2.04 11.59
C LEU A 78 -3.80 2.50 12.32
N ARG A 79 -4.14 3.80 12.27
CA ARG A 79 -5.41 4.30 12.80
C ARG A 79 -6.58 3.86 11.93
N ASN A 80 -6.43 3.94 10.62
CA ASN A 80 -7.43 3.46 9.66
C ASN A 80 -7.71 1.96 9.79
N GLN A 81 -6.66 1.15 10.01
CA GLN A 81 -6.82 -0.29 10.25
C GLN A 81 -7.63 -0.60 11.53
N ARG A 82 -7.51 0.22 12.58
CA ARG A 82 -8.33 0.07 13.80
C ARG A 82 -9.76 0.53 13.57
N ALA A 83 -9.93 1.69 12.95
CA ALA A 83 -11.22 2.33 12.80
C ALA A 83 -12.14 1.64 11.77
N TRP A 84 -11.57 1.15 10.67
CA TRP A 84 -12.34 0.68 9.51
C TRP A 84 -12.23 -0.82 9.25
N ALA A 85 -11.22 -1.49 9.79
CA ALA A 85 -11.02 -2.93 9.63
C ALA A 85 -11.08 -3.70 10.96
N GLU A 86 -11.43 -3.01 12.06
CA GLU A 86 -11.56 -3.57 13.42
C GLU A 86 -10.35 -4.40 13.87
N ARG A 87 -9.16 -4.09 13.35
CA ARG A 87 -7.94 -4.84 13.66
C ARG A 87 -7.30 -4.35 14.94
N CYS A 88 -6.88 -5.29 15.79
CA CYS A 88 -6.03 -5.01 16.94
C CYS A 88 -4.56 -4.80 16.51
N VAL A 89 -4.25 -3.61 15.98
CA VAL A 89 -2.88 -3.25 15.56
C VAL A 89 -2.18 -2.32 16.56
N LYS A 90 -0.90 -2.56 16.80
CA LYS A 90 -0.04 -1.75 17.69
C LYS A 90 0.66 -0.62 16.90
N PRO A 91 1.04 0.50 17.52
CA PRO A 91 1.72 1.63 16.86
C PRO A 91 3.22 1.33 16.64
N THR A 92 3.55 0.21 15.99
CA THR A 92 4.93 -0.23 15.75
C THR A 92 5.24 -0.29 14.26
N LEU A 93 6.51 -0.13 13.88
CA LEU A 93 6.94 -0.24 12.49
C LEU A 93 6.57 -1.61 11.89
N ALA A 94 6.74 -2.69 12.66
CA ALA A 94 6.38 -4.03 12.23
C ALA A 94 4.89 -4.14 11.85
N HIS A 95 3.99 -3.61 12.69
CA HIS A 95 2.56 -3.61 12.38
C HIS A 95 2.22 -2.68 11.21
N SER A 96 2.91 -1.54 11.11
CA SER A 96 2.72 -0.61 10.00
C SER A 96 3.03 -1.27 8.66
N LEU A 97 4.10 -2.06 8.59
CA LEU A 97 4.47 -2.81 7.40
C LEU A 97 3.51 -3.98 7.14
N ALA A 98 3.18 -4.76 8.18
CA ALA A 98 2.37 -5.96 8.05
C ALA A 98 0.88 -5.70 7.75
N PHE A 99 0.31 -4.62 8.29
CA PHE A 99 -1.13 -4.35 8.21
C PHE A 99 -1.46 -3.03 7.53
N GLY A 100 -0.62 -2.01 7.68
CA GLY A 100 -0.79 -0.72 7.00
C GLY A 100 -0.12 -0.67 5.62
N HIS A 101 0.75 -1.63 5.30
CA HIS A 101 1.54 -1.69 4.08
C HIS A 101 2.36 -0.42 3.79
N GLY A 102 2.79 0.27 4.84
CA GLY A 102 3.48 1.54 4.71
C GLY A 102 4.38 1.88 5.88
N ALA A 103 5.23 2.88 5.67
CA ALA A 103 6.11 3.46 6.66
C ALA A 103 6.34 4.94 6.32
N GLN A 104 6.84 5.70 7.29
CA GLN A 104 7.13 7.12 7.14
C GLN A 104 8.61 7.40 7.35
N VAL A 105 9.09 8.48 6.73
CA VAL A 105 10.42 9.07 6.98
C VAL A 105 10.22 10.50 7.46
N LYS A 106 10.98 10.90 8.48
CA LYS A 106 10.95 12.28 8.99
C LYS A 106 11.72 13.21 8.06
N GLY A 107 11.13 14.36 7.74
CA GLY A 107 11.74 15.37 6.88
C GLY A 107 11.61 15.08 5.38
N ALA A 108 12.40 15.78 4.58
CA ALA A 108 12.41 15.63 3.13
C ALA A 108 13.24 14.43 2.68
N VAL A 109 12.92 13.88 1.51
CA VAL A 109 13.72 12.85 0.83
C VAL A 109 14.30 13.44 -0.45
N SER A 110 15.63 13.46 -0.55
CA SER A 110 16.35 14.05 -1.69
C SER A 110 16.01 13.37 -3.01
N ALA A 111 15.94 14.18 -4.08
CA ALA A 111 15.74 13.73 -5.46
C ALA A 111 16.73 12.64 -5.89
N ALA A 112 18.00 12.75 -5.47
CA ALA A 112 19.05 11.79 -5.83
C ALA A 112 18.81 10.35 -5.32
N ARG A 113 17.87 10.17 -4.39
CA ARG A 113 17.49 8.85 -3.86
C ARG A 113 16.29 8.23 -4.58
N LEU A 114 15.61 9.02 -5.40
CA LEU A 114 14.30 8.69 -5.98
C LEU A 114 14.46 8.33 -7.45
N PHE A 115 13.70 7.33 -7.89
CA PHE A 115 13.59 6.98 -9.30
C PHE A 115 12.12 6.82 -9.67
N ALA A 116 11.74 7.29 -10.86
CA ALA A 116 10.38 7.13 -11.35
C ALA A 116 10.12 5.65 -11.70
N VAL A 117 9.00 5.11 -11.24
CA VAL A 117 8.58 3.73 -11.50
C VAL A 117 7.58 3.71 -12.65
N ARG A 118 6.54 4.54 -12.57
CA ARG A 118 5.53 4.70 -13.63
C ARG A 118 4.75 6.00 -13.46
N THR A 119 4.21 6.49 -14.56
CA THR A 119 3.23 7.58 -14.58
C THR A 119 1.90 7.03 -15.08
N VAL A 120 0.82 7.36 -14.37
CA VAL A 120 -0.55 6.96 -14.70
C VAL A 120 -1.36 8.20 -15.05
N VAL A 121 -2.01 8.15 -16.20
CA VAL A 121 -2.97 9.17 -16.64
C VAL A 121 -4.37 8.60 -16.41
N PRO A 122 -5.19 9.18 -15.51
CA PRO A 122 -6.53 8.67 -15.28
C PRO A 122 -7.38 8.83 -16.54
N SER A 123 -7.92 7.72 -17.05
CA SER A 123 -8.84 7.71 -18.19
C SER A 123 -10.09 8.54 -17.86
N ARG A 124 -10.54 9.40 -18.78
CA ARG A 124 -11.83 10.11 -18.63
C ARG A 124 -12.94 9.06 -18.53
N GLY A 125 -13.55 8.90 -17.35
CA GLY A 125 -14.68 8.00 -17.13
C GLY A 125 -14.39 6.69 -16.38
N ALA A 126 -13.14 6.42 -15.99
CA ALA A 126 -12.85 5.25 -15.15
C ALA A 126 -13.24 5.54 -13.69
N THR A 127 -14.42 5.07 -13.28
CA THR A 127 -14.73 4.82 -11.87
C THR A 127 -13.67 3.86 -11.34
N ILE A 128 -13.00 4.19 -10.23
CA ILE A 128 -11.89 3.39 -9.68
C ILE A 128 -12.46 2.03 -9.21
N GLY A 129 -12.55 1.06 -10.12
CA GLY A 129 -12.65 -0.35 -9.82
C GLY A 129 -11.25 -0.86 -9.53
N TYR A 130 -10.83 -0.78 -8.27
CA TYR A 130 -9.55 -1.34 -7.84
C TYR A 130 -9.63 -2.87 -7.88
N GLN A 131 -8.97 -3.49 -8.86
CA GLN A 131 -8.55 -4.89 -8.76
C GLN A 131 -7.05 -4.93 -8.48
N PRO A 132 -6.62 -5.44 -7.31
CA PRO A 132 -5.20 -5.66 -7.08
C PRO A 132 -4.72 -6.77 -8.00
N SER A 133 -3.76 -6.47 -8.87
CA SER A 133 -3.00 -7.51 -9.57
C SER A 133 -2.01 -8.15 -8.59
N VAL A 134 -2.52 -9.04 -7.74
CA VAL A 134 -1.69 -9.92 -6.93
C VAL A 134 -1.38 -11.15 -7.78
N GLY A 135 -0.20 -11.20 -8.38
CA GLY A 135 0.32 -12.44 -8.94
C GLY A 135 0.65 -13.39 -7.80
N PHE A 136 -0.30 -14.20 -7.37
CA PHE A 136 0.01 -15.37 -6.56
C PHE A 136 0.68 -16.39 -7.48
N ALA A 137 1.95 -16.69 -7.22
CA ALA A 137 2.52 -17.95 -7.68
C ALA A 137 1.78 -19.07 -6.92
N THR A 138 0.70 -19.59 -7.52
CA THR A 138 0.07 -20.82 -7.07
C THR A 138 1.01 -21.97 -7.42
N GLY A 139 1.94 -22.26 -6.51
CA GLY A 139 2.49 -23.60 -6.41
C GLY A 139 1.32 -24.55 -6.18
N SER A 140 0.91 -25.27 -7.21
CA SER A 140 -0.17 -26.26 -7.14
C SER A 140 0.25 -27.37 -6.17
N PRO A 141 -0.47 -27.64 -5.07
CA PRO A 141 -0.38 -28.95 -4.45
C PRO A 141 -1.17 -29.91 -5.33
N SER A 142 -0.47 -30.90 -5.88
CA SER A 142 -1.02 -32.02 -6.62
C SER A 142 -2.22 -32.61 -5.89
N ARG A 143 -3.36 -32.71 -6.59
CA ARG A 143 -4.55 -33.42 -6.12
C ARG A 143 -4.24 -34.91 -5.99
N THR A 144 -3.94 -35.40 -4.79
CA THR A 144 -4.25 -36.79 -4.43
C THR A 144 -5.67 -36.82 -3.88
N ALA A 145 -6.57 -37.38 -4.67
CA ALA A 145 -7.96 -37.62 -4.31
C ALA A 145 -8.05 -38.53 -3.08
N LEU A 146 -8.73 -38.05 -2.04
CA LEU A 146 -9.22 -38.88 -0.95
C LEU A 146 -10.62 -39.35 -1.32
N ASP A 147 -10.69 -40.62 -1.70
CA ASP A 147 -11.85 -41.37 -2.12
C ASP A 147 -12.75 -41.64 -0.91
N VAL A 148 -13.91 -40.97 -0.83
CA VAL A 148 -14.93 -41.26 0.19
C VAL A 148 -16.09 -41.96 -0.52
N ARG A 149 -16.13 -43.29 -0.40
CA ARG A 149 -17.28 -44.09 -0.84
C ARG A 149 -18.47 -43.90 0.12
N PRO A 150 -19.69 -43.72 -0.39
CA PRO A 150 -20.89 -43.79 0.43
C PRO A 150 -21.26 -45.27 0.71
N LYS A 151 -21.53 -45.62 1.97
CA LYS A 151 -22.17 -46.89 2.33
C LYS A 151 -23.68 -46.73 2.22
N THR A 152 -24.28 -47.42 1.26
CA THR A 152 -25.71 -47.75 1.19
C THR A 152 -26.11 -48.72 2.31
N GLY A 153 -27.29 -48.51 2.88
CA GLY A 153 -27.81 -49.24 4.05
C GLY A 153 -28.62 -50.49 3.74
N VAL A 154 -29.08 -51.16 4.81
CA VAL A 154 -30.21 -52.11 5.04
C VAL A 154 -30.16 -52.34 6.58
N GLY A 155 -31.18 -52.34 7.43
CA GLY A 155 -32.61 -52.59 7.31
C GLY A 155 -33.01 -53.68 8.33
N ALA A 156 -33.91 -53.32 9.25
CA ALA A 156 -34.84 -54.17 10.02
C ALA A 156 -34.39 -55.09 11.19
N SER A 157 -35.30 -55.11 12.18
CA SER A 157 -35.36 -55.70 13.51
C SER A 157 -35.22 -57.23 13.63
N ALA A 158 -34.90 -57.67 14.85
CA ALA A 158 -35.59 -58.75 15.56
C ALA A 158 -35.57 -58.43 17.06
#